data_AF-A0A6P3GYN3-F1
#
_entry.id   AF-A0A6P3GYN3-F1
#
_cell.length_a   1.000
_cell.length_b   1.000
_cell.length_c   1.000
_cell.angle_alpha   90.00
_cell.angle_beta   90.00
_cell.angle_gamma   90.00
#
_symmetry.space_group_name_H-M   'P 1'
#
loop_
_entity.id
_entity.type
_entity.pdbx_description
1 polymer ?
#
loop_
_entity_poly.entity_id
_entity_poly.type
_entity_poly.pdbx_seq_one_letter_code
_entity_poly.pdbx_strand_id
1 'polypeptide(L)'
;MPILPGEVFKYKWTVTVEDGPTKSDPRCLTRYYSSFINLEKDLASGLIGPLLICYKESVDQRGNQMMSDKRNVILFSVFDENKSWYLTENIQRFLPNGVQPQDPEFQVSNVMH
;
A
#
# COMPACT_ATOMS: atom_id res chain seq x y z
N MET A 1 6.45 -12.87 -11.82
CA MET A 1 7.33 -12.16 -12.79
C MET A 1 7.21 -10.68 -12.50
N PRO A 2 8.33 -9.94 -12.41
CA PRO A 2 8.28 -8.48 -12.28
C PRO A 2 7.67 -7.88 -13.55
N ILE A 3 6.93 -6.78 -13.40
CA ILE A 3 6.38 -6.01 -14.52
C ILE A 3 7.39 -4.92 -14.87
N LEU A 4 7.86 -4.88 -16.11
CA LEU A 4 8.86 -3.90 -16.51
C LEU A 4 8.24 -2.51 -16.75
N PRO A 5 9.04 -1.43 -16.70
CA PRO A 5 8.54 -0.10 -17.00
C PRO A 5 7.83 -0.02 -18.36
N GLY A 6 6.60 0.50 -18.36
CA GLY A 6 5.77 0.64 -19.56
C GLY A 6 4.99 -0.61 -19.96
N GLU A 7 5.20 -1.75 -19.29
CA GLU A 7 4.42 -2.96 -19.54
C GLU A 7 3.07 -2.95 -18.81
N VAL A 8 2.15 -3.75 -19.32
CA VAL A 8 0.81 -3.94 -18.74
C VAL A 8 0.59 -5.42 -18.50
N PHE A 9 0.18 -5.76 -17.28
CA PHE A 9 -0.19 -7.12 -16.92
C PHE A 9 -1.61 -7.17 -16.35
N LYS A 10 -2.37 -8.19 -16.73
CA LYS A 10 -3.72 -8.43 -16.20
C LYS A 10 -3.66 -9.50 -15.11
N TYR A 11 -3.76 -9.08 -13.86
CA TYR A 11 -3.88 -9.99 -12.72
C TYR A 11 -5.29 -10.57 -12.63
N LYS A 12 -5.39 -11.86 -12.29
CA LYS A 12 -6.65 -12.52 -11.97
C LYS A 12 -6.52 -13.20 -10.61
N TRP A 13 -7.30 -12.73 -9.65
CA TRP A 13 -7.45 -13.36 -8.34
C TRP A 13 -8.84 -13.97 -8.23
N THR A 14 -8.94 -15.11 -7.58
CA THR A 14 -10.22 -15.76 -7.27
C THR A 14 -10.32 -15.83 -5.76
N VAL A 15 -11.38 -15.25 -5.22
CA VAL A 15 -11.66 -15.24 -3.78
C VAL A 15 -12.53 -16.44 -3.47
N THR A 16 -12.05 -17.36 -2.64
CA THR A 16 -12.82 -18.50 -2.18
C THR A 16 -13.55 -18.19 -0.86
N VAL A 17 -14.32 -19.15 -0.36
CA VAL A 17 -15.03 -18.97 0.92
C VAL A 17 -14.03 -18.92 2.09
N GLU A 18 -12.90 -19.61 1.95
CA GLU A 18 -11.82 -19.67 2.93
C GLU A 18 -11.02 -18.37 3.01
N ASP A 19 -10.96 -17.59 1.92
CA ASP A 19 -10.33 -16.27 1.90
C ASP A 19 -11.20 -15.18 2.55
N GLY A 20 -12.51 -15.46 2.67
CA GLY A 20 -13.52 -14.56 3.18
C GLY A 20 -13.67 -14.59 4.71
N PRO A 21 -14.53 -13.72 5.26
CA PRO A 21 -14.86 -13.77 6.68
C PRO A 21 -15.55 -15.08 7.07
N THR A 22 -15.34 -15.51 8.31
CA THR A 22 -16.08 -16.61 8.97
C THR A 22 -17.32 -16.07 9.70
N LYS A 23 -18.19 -16.96 10.20
CA LYS A 23 -19.46 -16.54 10.84
C LYS A 23 -19.26 -15.67 12.09
N SER A 24 -18.06 -15.76 12.69
CA SER A 24 -17.68 -14.98 13.87
C SER A 24 -17.00 -13.65 13.50
N ASP A 25 -16.62 -13.47 12.23
CA ASP A 25 -15.95 -12.26 11.75
C ASP A 25 -16.93 -11.15 11.38
N PRO A 26 -16.45 -9.90 11.32
CA PRO A 26 -17.17 -8.82 10.68
C PRO A 26 -17.49 -9.14 9.21
N ARG A 27 -18.49 -8.46 8.64
CA ARG A 27 -18.93 -8.70 7.25
C ARG A 27 -17.84 -8.53 6.19
N CYS A 28 -16.82 -7.73 6.50
CA CYS A 28 -15.67 -7.53 5.64
C CYS A 28 -14.38 -7.56 6.46
N LEU A 29 -13.36 -8.18 5.89
CA LEU A 29 -12.00 -8.18 6.40
C LEU A 29 -11.17 -7.13 5.67
N THR A 30 -10.35 -6.40 6.43
CA THR A 30 -9.34 -5.50 5.88
C THR A 30 -8.04 -6.26 5.61
N ARG A 31 -7.61 -6.24 4.35
CA ARG A 31 -6.34 -6.73 3.83
C ARG A 31 -5.62 -5.57 3.14
N TYR A 32 -4.43 -5.82 2.62
CA TYR A 32 -3.72 -4.88 1.77
C TYR A 32 -3.08 -5.63 0.60
N TYR A 33 -2.81 -4.90 -0.48
CA TYR A 33 -1.94 -5.34 -1.55
C TYR A 33 -0.72 -4.42 -1.60
N SER A 34 0.40 -4.97 -2.04
CA SER A 34 1.66 -4.25 -2.22
C SER A 34 2.39 -4.81 -3.43
N SER A 35 3.32 -4.04 -3.97
CA SER A 35 4.35 -4.63 -4.84
C SER A 35 5.26 -5.56 -4.03
N PHE A 36 5.73 -6.61 -4.70
CA PHE A 36 6.57 -7.67 -4.15
C PHE A 36 7.87 -7.86 -4.95
N ILE A 37 8.27 -6.87 -5.75
CA ILE A 37 9.54 -6.91 -6.50
C ILE A 37 10.70 -6.69 -5.52
N ASN A 38 10.57 -5.68 -4.67
CA ASN A 38 11.43 -5.46 -3.51
C ASN A 38 10.55 -4.95 -2.37
N LEU A 39 10.12 -5.85 -1.47
CA LEU A 39 9.17 -5.51 -0.39
C LEU A 39 9.54 -4.24 0.37
N GLU A 40 10.80 -4.10 0.76
CA GLU A 40 11.26 -2.99 1.58
C GLU A 40 11.18 -1.67 0.82
N LYS A 41 11.77 -1.63 -0.38
CA LYS A 41 11.80 -0.39 -1.18
C LYS A 41 10.43 -0.02 -1.74
N ASP A 42 9.66 -1.02 -2.18
CA ASP A 42 8.35 -0.81 -2.79
C ASP A 42 7.36 -0.22 -1.77
N LEU A 43 7.33 -0.77 -0.55
CA LEU A 43 6.51 -0.25 0.54
C LEU A 43 6.97 1.15 0.97
N ALA A 44 8.28 1.35 1.16
CA ALA A 44 8.85 2.65 1.51
C ALA A 44 8.54 3.73 0.45
N SER A 45 8.46 3.33 -0.82
CA SER A 45 8.09 4.20 -1.94
C SER A 45 6.58 4.42 -2.08
N GLY A 46 5.76 3.84 -1.18
CA GLY A 46 4.32 4.04 -1.14
C GLY A 46 3.48 3.07 -1.97
N LEU A 47 4.05 1.97 -2.49
CA LEU A 47 3.31 0.98 -3.29
C LEU A 47 2.47 0.03 -2.42
N ILE A 48 1.51 0.58 -1.67
CA ILE A 48 0.59 -0.13 -0.79
C ILE A 48 -0.84 0.38 -0.99
N GLY A 49 -1.82 -0.52 -0.90
CA GLY A 49 -3.23 -0.14 -0.95
C GLY A 49 -4.13 -1.08 -0.17
N PRO A 50 -5.30 -0.60 0.29
CA PRO A 50 -6.26 -1.43 1.02
C PRO A 50 -6.97 -2.41 0.09
N LEU A 51 -7.28 -3.60 0.61
CA LEU A 51 -8.10 -4.61 -0.03
C LEU A 51 -9.19 -5.05 0.95
N LEU A 52 -10.45 -4.95 0.57
CA LEU A 52 -11.57 -5.42 1.39
C LEU A 52 -12.11 -6.72 0.82
N ILE A 53 -12.14 -7.78 1.64
CA ILE A 53 -12.78 -9.05 1.31
C ILE A 53 -14.05 -9.16 2.14
N CYS A 54 -15.20 -9.24 1.47
CA CYS A 54 -16.51 -9.21 2.12
C CYS A 54 -17.29 -10.49 1.88
N TYR A 55 -18.22 -10.79 2.78
CA TYR A 55 -19.23 -11.79 2.54
C TYR A 55 -20.02 -11.50 1.26
N LYS A 56 -20.38 -12.57 0.56
CA LYS A 56 -21.35 -12.52 -0.52
C LYS A 56 -22.64 -11.83 -0.02
N GLU A 57 -23.22 -10.96 -0.83
CA GLU A 57 -24.43 -10.16 -0.50
C GLU A 57 -24.25 -9.07 0.56
N SER A 58 -23.03 -8.84 1.06
CA SER A 58 -22.74 -7.71 1.96
C SER A 58 -22.33 -6.43 1.22
N VAL A 59 -22.12 -6.52 -0.10
CA VAL A 59 -21.68 -5.45 -0.98
C VAL A 59 -22.63 -5.33 -2.17
N ASP A 60 -22.95 -4.10 -2.55
CA ASP A 60 -23.79 -3.80 -3.71
C ASP A 60 -23.03 -4.00 -5.02
N GLN A 61 -23.72 -3.85 -6.15
CA GLN A 61 -23.09 -3.98 -7.48
C GLN A 61 -22.01 -2.91 -7.76
N ARG A 62 -21.95 -1.85 -6.97
CA ARG A 62 -20.94 -0.78 -7.05
C ARG A 62 -19.76 -1.01 -6.09
N GLY A 63 -19.80 -2.09 -5.31
CA GLY A 63 -18.78 -2.45 -4.34
C GLY A 63 -18.90 -1.73 -2.99
N ASN A 64 -19.99 -1.02 -2.71
CA ASN A 64 -20.26 -0.40 -1.40
C ASN A 64 -20.89 -1.42 -0.46
N GLN A 65 -20.60 -1.33 0.84
CA GLN A 65 -21.27 -2.18 1.83
C GLN A 65 -22.74 -1.77 1.94
N MET A 66 -23.66 -2.71 1.70
CA MET A 66 -25.11 -2.43 1.62
C MET A 66 -25.75 -1.95 2.94
N MET A 67 -25.04 -2.06 4.07
CA MET A 67 -25.53 -1.67 5.40
C MET A 67 -24.53 -0.82 6.19
N SER A 68 -23.61 -0.13 5.51
CA SER A 68 -22.69 0.82 6.14
C SER A 68 -22.76 2.15 5.41
N ASP A 69 -23.16 3.20 6.11
CA ASP A 69 -23.39 4.53 5.53
C ASP A 69 -22.11 5.19 5.01
N LYS A 70 -20.93 4.76 5.47
CA LYS A 70 -19.62 5.31 5.07
C LYS A 70 -18.51 4.24 5.07
N ARG A 71 -17.76 4.14 3.97
CA ARG A 71 -16.49 3.41 3.93
C ARG A 71 -15.38 4.33 4.42
N ASN A 72 -14.81 4.01 5.58
CA ASN A 72 -13.60 4.65 6.08
C ASN A 72 -12.45 3.68 5.97
N VAL A 73 -11.39 4.07 5.28
CA VAL A 73 -10.14 3.32 5.21
C VAL A 73 -9.04 4.22 5.77
N ILE A 74 -8.38 3.75 6.82
CA ILE A 74 -7.26 4.43 7.45
C ILE A 74 -6.12 3.43 7.50
N LEU A 75 -4.94 3.86 7.04
CA LEU A 75 -3.70 3.09 7.11
C LEU A 75 -2.70 3.93 7.91
N PHE A 76 -2.26 3.41 9.05
CA PHE A 76 -1.12 3.94 9.78
C PHE A 76 0.12 3.18 9.31
N SER A 77 1.13 3.89 8.82
CA SER A 77 2.36 3.29 8.31
C SER A 77 3.52 4.25 8.48
N VAL A 78 4.69 3.71 8.77
CA VAL A 78 5.94 4.47 8.78
C VAL A 78 6.56 4.37 7.40
N PHE A 79 6.68 5.49 6.69
CA PHE A 79 7.33 5.59 5.40
C PHE A 79 8.76 6.11 5.58
N ASP A 80 9.72 5.20 5.44
CA ASP A 80 11.15 5.50 5.52
C ASP A 80 11.69 5.84 4.11
N GLU A 81 11.71 7.13 3.76
CA GLU A 81 12.15 7.60 2.44
C GLU A 81 13.62 7.29 2.16
N ASN A 82 14.44 6.99 3.18
CA ASN A 82 15.82 6.52 2.97
C ASN A 82 15.88 5.19 2.21
N LYS A 83 14.78 4.44 2.20
CA LYS A 83 14.64 3.14 1.51
C LYS A 83 13.83 3.24 0.22
N SER A 84 13.31 4.43 -0.10
CA SER A 84 12.53 4.70 -1.30
C SER A 84 13.38 4.54 -2.57
N TRP A 85 12.76 4.11 -3.67
CA TRP A 85 13.36 4.14 -5.00
C TRP A 85 13.70 5.56 -5.45
N TYR A 86 13.00 6.55 -4.89
CA TYR A 86 13.05 7.95 -5.30
C TYR A 86 14.00 8.81 -4.47
N LEU A 87 14.74 8.23 -3.51
CA LEU A 87 15.61 9.00 -2.60
C LEU A 87 16.55 9.97 -3.36
N THR A 88 17.28 9.47 -4.35
CA THR A 88 18.23 10.29 -5.12
C THR A 88 17.54 11.41 -5.90
N GLU A 89 16.40 11.12 -6.53
CA GLU A 89 15.61 12.11 -7.27
C GLU A 89 15.05 13.19 -6.33
N ASN A 90 14.53 12.78 -5.17
CA ASN A 90 14.02 13.66 -4.14
C ASN A 90 15.11 14.59 -3.59
N ILE A 91 16.31 14.07 -3.29
CA ILE A 91 17.44 14.89 -2.86
C ILE A 91 17.81 15.93 -3.92
N GLN A 92 17.94 15.52 -5.18
CA GLN A 92 18.28 16.45 -6.27
C GLN A 92 17.23 17.55 -6.44
N ARG A 93 15.95 17.21 -6.26
CA ARG A 93 14.83 18.14 -6.46
C ARG A 93 14.62 19.08 -5.29
N PHE A 94 14.70 18.59 -4.07
CA PHE A 94 14.32 19.34 -2.86
C PHE A 94 15.52 19.87 -2.06
N LEU A 95 16.73 19.37 -2.31
CA LEU A 95 17.97 19.77 -1.62
C LEU A 95 19.06 20.18 -2.63
N PRO A 96 18.86 21.26 -3.39
CA PRO A 96 19.81 21.69 -4.44
C PRO A 96 21.19 22.10 -3.89
N ASN A 97 21.30 22.39 -2.58
CA ASN A 97 22.55 22.82 -1.93
C ASN A 97 23.33 21.66 -1.29
N GLY A 98 22.88 20.41 -1.44
CA GLY A 98 23.62 19.21 -1.03
C GLY A 98 23.64 18.96 0.48
N VAL A 99 22.87 17.97 0.93
CA VAL A 99 23.00 17.37 2.27
C VAL A 99 23.63 15.98 2.12
N GLN A 100 24.45 15.56 3.09
CA GLN A 100 25.04 14.22 3.07
C GLN A 100 23.99 13.17 3.46
N PRO A 101 23.69 12.17 2.61
CA PRO A 101 22.67 11.15 2.92
C PRO A 101 22.99 10.25 4.13
N GLN A 102 24.25 10.27 4.57
CA GLN A 102 24.74 9.48 5.70
C GLN A 102 24.60 10.23 7.03
N ASP A 103 24.22 11.51 6.98
CA ASP A 103 23.99 12.30 8.18
C ASP A 103 22.80 11.74 8.98
N PRO A 104 22.96 11.45 10.29
CA PRO A 104 21.89 10.91 11.11
C PRO A 104 20.67 11.83 11.21
N GLU A 105 20.85 13.15 11.22
CA GLU A 105 19.74 14.10 11.28
C GLU A 105 18.91 14.05 9.98
N PHE A 106 19.59 13.99 8.82
CA PHE A 106 18.94 13.73 7.54
C PHE A 106 18.16 12.41 7.54
N GLN A 107 18.76 11.31 8.00
CA GLN A 107 18.09 10.00 8.01
C GLN A 107 16.80 10.00 8.83
N VAL A 108 16.83 10.58 10.03
CA VAL A 108 15.63 10.67 10.88
C VAL A 108 14.56 11.56 10.25
N SER A 109 14.96 12.66 9.59
CA SER A 109 14.01 13.58 8.93
C SER A 109 13.21 12.93 7.79
N ASN A 110 13.74 11.86 7.19
CA ASN A 110 13.11 11.10 6.12
C ASN A 110 12.18 9.97 6.61
N VAL A 111 12.03 9.77 7.92
CA VAL A 111 11.14 8.76 8.49
C VAL A 111 9.81 9.40 8.88
N MET A 112 8.81 9.24 8.01
CA MET A 112 7.48 9.83 8.15
C MET A 112 6.51 8.85 8.83
N HIS A 113 5.74 9.31 9.81
CA HIS A 113 4.83 8.48 10.64
C HIS A 113 3.36 8.80 10.39
#